data_AF-A0A817T2Y7-F1
#
_entry.id   AF-A0A817T2Y7-F1
#
_cell.length_a   1.000
_cell.length_b   1.000
_cell.length_c   1.000
_cell.angle_alpha   90.00
_cell.angle_beta   90.00
_cell.angle_gamma   90.00
#
_symmetry.space_group_name_H-M   'P 1'
#
loop_
_entity.id
_entity.type
_entity.pdbx_description
1 polymer ?
#
loop_
_entity_poly.entity_id
_entity_poly.type
_entity_poly.pdbx_seq_one_letter_code
_entity_poly.pdbx_strand_id
1 'polypeptide(L)'
;MTDHVLSFSSPIPPLLETKSDHCRLRIRFNQLSRERRLLTCLLVLFAIIMCGLLIGIFILSLTFQGRAPIVYREINTTNIGTSYGVARYGESCDYDNGCESPFICHKKSSSSPGMCRCPMDYDFKRDKCVGDLNALCTKDIDCQQYMLCSGMNDGTRRCQCQKHFDYDNDKRQCRGDYQAPCESNIDCRTNLVCNKTVTPSVCSCELFYQYHPAIRKCRGDPGAVCDRATAECVDNAECRDGACECSKQFVPDENKTCVDPCPLQTPNPSRIRYPGNCRKFIDCQQKSKTECPEPTMFNLRKQLCDYPKECARLSIKFFPSPSSSIIYLFFFRVESQTCDKMNQYDPCAKNYACTCFHRLDGPNATICIDEFSISCSELIPCESSTNRCYEAEHICVRHPRCNQLPVCYPVPIFNQQLCPSIPKIVEKF
;
A
#
# COMPACT_ATOMS: atom_id res chain seq x y z
N MET A 1 47.44 71.92 0.03
CA MET A 1 48.19 71.29 -1.07
C MET A 1 47.65 69.89 -1.23
N THR A 2 47.02 69.63 -2.39
CA THR A 2 46.63 68.32 -2.99
C THR A 2 45.72 67.42 -2.16
N ASP A 3 44.39 67.43 -2.34
CA ASP A 3 43.56 66.89 -3.44
C ASP A 3 43.79 65.39 -3.74
N HIS A 4 42.78 64.56 -3.46
CA HIS A 4 42.13 63.67 -4.44
C HIS A 4 40.90 62.96 -3.83
N VAL A 5 39.71 63.35 -4.31
CA VAL A 5 38.42 62.69 -4.12
C VAL A 5 38.08 61.98 -5.43
N LEU A 6 37.75 60.69 -5.39
CA LEU A 6 37.23 59.93 -6.53
C LEU A 6 35.73 59.65 -6.29
N SER A 7 34.88 60.41 -6.98
CA SER A 7 33.45 60.13 -7.17
C SER A 7 33.26 59.36 -8.47
N PHE A 8 32.56 58.23 -8.41
CA PHE A 8 32.02 57.54 -9.60
C PHE A 8 30.57 57.98 -9.83
N SER A 9 30.34 58.71 -10.92
CA SER A 9 29.04 58.99 -11.51
C SER A 9 28.69 57.91 -12.53
N SER A 10 27.45 57.41 -12.49
CA SER A 10 26.89 56.50 -13.49
C SER A 10 25.99 57.28 -14.46
N PRO A 11 25.97 56.96 -15.77
CA PRO A 11 25.15 57.69 -16.74
C PRO A 11 23.71 57.16 -16.80
N ILE A 12 22.77 58.09 -16.76
CA ILE A 12 21.33 57.90 -17.01
C ILE A 12 21.12 57.77 -18.53
N PRO A 13 20.40 56.76 -19.04
CA PRO A 13 20.04 56.69 -20.45
C PRO A 13 18.79 57.54 -20.76
N PRO A 14 18.63 58.04 -22.00
CA PRO A 14 17.58 58.98 -22.36
C PRO A 14 16.22 58.29 -22.59
N LEU A 15 15.16 58.98 -22.16
CA LEU A 15 13.78 58.71 -22.53
C LEU A 15 13.60 58.85 -24.04
N LEU A 16 13.24 57.76 -24.71
CA LEU A 16 12.71 57.77 -26.08
C LEU A 16 11.18 57.86 -26.03
N GLU A 17 10.65 59.03 -26.36
CA GLU A 17 9.25 59.22 -26.75
C GLU A 17 8.99 58.50 -28.07
N THR A 18 8.12 57.48 -28.05
CA THR A 18 7.50 56.94 -29.27
C THR A 18 6.00 57.18 -29.22
N LYS A 19 5.57 58.08 -30.11
CA LYS A 19 4.19 58.47 -30.37
C LYS A 19 3.55 57.46 -31.33
N SER A 20 2.30 57.10 -31.04
CA SER A 20 1.24 56.76 -32.00
C SER A 20 1.43 55.56 -32.96
N ASP A 21 0.69 54.49 -32.71
CA ASP A 21 -0.36 53.96 -33.62
C ASP A 21 -0.82 52.57 -33.17
N HIS A 22 -1.66 52.50 -32.14
CA HIS A 22 -2.24 51.24 -31.65
C HIS A 22 -3.78 51.23 -31.56
N CYS A 23 -4.47 52.20 -32.17
CA CYS A 23 -5.92 52.33 -32.03
C CYS A 23 -6.74 51.94 -33.27
N ARG A 24 -6.24 51.08 -34.17
CA ARG A 24 -7.03 50.59 -35.33
C ARG A 24 -7.13 49.08 -35.53
N LEU A 25 -6.48 48.27 -34.69
CA LEU A 25 -6.54 46.79 -34.78
C LEU A 25 -7.53 46.12 -33.82
N ARG A 26 -8.10 46.88 -32.87
CA ARG A 26 -8.96 46.30 -31.81
C ARG A 26 -10.41 46.04 -32.21
N ILE A 27 -10.86 46.51 -33.38
CA ILE A 27 -12.27 46.36 -33.82
C ILE A 27 -12.49 45.07 -34.63
N ARG A 28 -11.47 44.51 -35.30
CA ARG A 28 -11.65 43.27 -36.10
C ARG A 28 -11.58 41.96 -35.29
N PHE A 29 -10.95 41.95 -34.11
CA PHE A 29 -10.88 40.73 -33.28
C PHE A 29 -12.20 40.40 -32.55
N ASN A 30 -13.07 41.39 -32.32
CA ASN A 30 -14.35 41.15 -31.64
C ASN A 30 -15.43 40.55 -32.55
N GLN A 31 -15.32 40.65 -33.89
CA GLN A 31 -16.26 39.96 -34.79
C GLN A 31 -15.95 38.48 -34.96
N LEU A 32 -14.67 38.11 -35.12
CA LEU A 32 -14.24 36.69 -35.23
C LEU A 32 -14.50 35.87 -33.96
N SER A 33 -14.48 36.51 -32.79
CA SER A 33 -14.83 35.88 -31.51
C SER A 33 -16.33 35.54 -31.41
N ARG A 34 -17.20 36.38 -32.00
CA ARG A 34 -18.66 36.20 -31.92
C ARG A 34 -19.14 35.07 -32.82
N GLU A 35 -18.57 34.94 -34.02
CA GLU A 35 -18.89 33.84 -34.94
C GLU A 35 -18.40 32.48 -34.43
N ARG A 36 -17.21 32.42 -33.82
CA ARG A 36 -16.72 31.19 -33.21
C ARG A 36 -17.60 30.71 -32.06
N ARG A 37 -18.06 31.61 -31.19
CA ARG A 37 -18.98 31.25 -30.08
C ARG A 37 -20.32 30.72 -30.58
N LEU A 38 -20.84 31.28 -31.67
CA LEU A 38 -22.10 30.83 -32.25
C LEU A 38 -21.96 29.42 -32.87
N LEU A 39 -20.83 29.16 -33.54
CA LEU A 39 -20.49 27.83 -34.05
C LEU A 39 -20.30 26.80 -32.92
N THR A 40 -19.63 27.17 -31.81
CA THR A 40 -19.48 26.26 -30.67
C THR A 40 -20.83 25.94 -30.03
N CYS A 41 -21.71 26.92 -29.86
CA CYS A 41 -23.06 26.69 -29.33
C CYS A 41 -23.88 25.78 -30.25
N LEU A 42 -23.81 25.97 -31.57
CA LEU A 42 -24.50 25.10 -32.54
C LEU A 42 -23.98 23.66 -32.51
N LEU A 43 -22.67 23.46 -32.39
CA LEU A 43 -22.08 22.12 -32.27
C LEU A 43 -22.48 21.41 -30.98
N VAL A 44 -22.52 22.14 -29.85
CA VAL A 44 -23.00 21.59 -28.57
C VAL A 44 -24.48 21.22 -28.64
N LEU A 45 -25.31 22.08 -29.24
CA LEU A 45 -26.74 21.79 -29.41
C LEU A 45 -26.96 20.55 -30.30
N PHE A 46 -26.20 20.43 -31.39
CA PHE A 46 -26.26 19.28 -32.28
C PHE A 46 -25.84 17.98 -31.59
N ALA A 47 -24.78 18.03 -30.77
CA ALA A 47 -24.34 16.88 -29.98
C ALA A 47 -25.40 16.42 -28.97
N ILE A 48 -26.10 17.35 -28.30
CA ILE A 48 -27.19 17.02 -27.36
C ILE A 48 -28.36 16.35 -28.08
N ILE A 49 -28.76 16.87 -29.25
CA ILE A 49 -29.86 16.30 -30.06
C ILE A 49 -29.50 14.89 -30.54
N MET A 50 -28.29 14.70 -31.05
CA MET A 50 -27.81 13.38 -31.51
C MET A 50 -27.74 12.37 -30.35
N CYS A 51 -27.30 12.81 -29.16
CA CYS A 51 -27.28 11.96 -27.97
C CYS A 51 -28.70 11.55 -27.55
N GLY A 52 -29.66 12.49 -27.56
CA GLY A 52 -31.07 12.19 -27.28
C GLY A 52 -31.69 11.21 -28.28
N LEU A 53 -31.40 11.36 -29.58
CA LEU A 53 -31.86 10.43 -30.62
C LEU A 53 -31.27 9.02 -30.44
N LEU A 54 -29.98 8.90 -30.12
CA LEU A 54 -29.34 7.62 -29.87
C LEU A 54 -29.92 6.91 -28.64
N ILE A 55 -30.17 7.65 -27.55
CA ILE A 55 -30.82 7.12 -26.35
C ILE A 55 -32.26 6.67 -26.70
N GLY A 56 -33.00 7.45 -27.48
CA GLY A 56 -34.35 7.08 -27.94
C GLY A 56 -34.37 5.79 -28.78
N ILE A 57 -33.45 5.65 -29.73
CA ILE A 57 -33.30 4.43 -30.56
C ILE A 57 -32.93 3.23 -29.68
N PHE A 58 -32.06 3.43 -28.69
CA PHE A 58 -31.65 2.35 -27.78
C PHE A 58 -32.83 1.87 -26.92
N ILE A 59 -33.65 2.79 -26.38
CA ILE A 59 -34.88 2.45 -25.63
C ILE A 59 -35.90 1.75 -26.54
N LEU A 60 -36.07 2.18 -27.79
CA LEU A 60 -36.95 1.50 -28.74
C LEU A 60 -36.47 0.08 -29.07
N SER A 61 -35.16 -0.12 -29.18
CA SER A 61 -34.56 -1.42 -29.48
C SER A 61 -34.73 -2.40 -28.30
N LEU A 62 -34.63 -1.91 -27.07
CA LEU A 62 -34.86 -2.72 -25.86
C LEU A 62 -36.32 -3.13 -25.67
N THR A 63 -37.28 -2.34 -26.16
CA THR A 63 -38.71 -2.71 -26.08
C THR A 63 -39.12 -3.73 -27.14
N PHE A 64 -38.37 -3.87 -28.24
CA PHE A 64 -38.72 -4.79 -29.34
C PHE A 64 -38.16 -6.22 -29.22
N GLN A 65 -37.15 -6.47 -28.37
CA GLN A 65 -36.54 -7.81 -28.23
C GLN A 65 -37.24 -8.76 -27.23
N GLY A 66 -38.40 -8.39 -26.69
CA GLY A 66 -39.01 -9.09 -25.54
C GLY A 66 -40.29 -9.90 -25.76
N ARG A 67 -40.68 -10.23 -27.00
CA ARG A 67 -41.89 -11.05 -27.22
C ARG A 67 -41.67 -12.19 -28.22
N ALA A 68 -41.09 -13.28 -27.73
CA ALA A 68 -41.37 -14.59 -28.30
C ALA A 68 -42.81 -14.98 -27.91
N PRO A 69 -43.65 -15.46 -28.84
CA PRO A 69 -44.96 -16.00 -28.50
C PRO A 69 -44.77 -17.31 -27.73
N ILE A 70 -45.11 -17.30 -26.44
CA ILE A 70 -45.22 -18.51 -25.63
C ILE A 70 -46.48 -19.22 -26.10
N VAL A 71 -46.29 -20.37 -26.75
CA VAL A 71 -47.36 -21.31 -27.11
C VAL A 71 -47.84 -21.97 -25.81
N TYR A 72 -49.04 -21.58 -25.35
CA TYR A 72 -49.70 -22.29 -24.26
C TYR A 72 -50.20 -23.64 -24.77
N ARG A 73 -49.67 -24.72 -24.19
CA ARG A 73 -50.23 -26.07 -24.32
C ARG A 73 -51.30 -26.21 -23.24
N GLU A 74 -52.57 -26.25 -23.62
CA GLU A 74 -53.66 -26.62 -22.72
C GLU A 74 -53.42 -28.05 -22.21
N ILE A 75 -53.07 -28.16 -20.93
CA ILE A 75 -53.12 -29.42 -20.20
C ILE A 75 -54.45 -29.41 -19.44
N ASN A 76 -55.42 -30.12 -20.00
CA ASN A 76 -56.65 -30.49 -19.32
C ASN A 76 -56.29 -31.52 -18.24
N THR A 77 -56.14 -31.07 -16.99
CA THR A 77 -56.10 -31.94 -15.82
C THR A 77 -57.25 -31.58 -14.89
N THR A 78 -58.42 -32.15 -15.18
CA THR A 78 -59.45 -32.45 -14.19
C THR A 78 -58.94 -33.54 -13.27
N ASN A 79 -58.37 -33.16 -12.13
CA ASN A 79 -58.46 -33.88 -10.86
C ASN A 79 -57.79 -33.04 -9.77
N ILE A 80 -58.59 -32.16 -9.18
CA ILE A 80 -58.22 -31.31 -8.05
C ILE A 80 -58.20 -32.19 -6.80
N GLY A 81 -57.03 -32.76 -6.50
CA GLY A 81 -56.61 -32.95 -5.13
C GLY A 81 -55.86 -31.69 -4.71
N THR A 82 -56.49 -30.82 -3.93
CA THR A 82 -55.87 -29.59 -3.39
C THR A 82 -54.78 -29.96 -2.37
N SER A 83 -53.61 -30.36 -2.85
CA SER A 83 -52.37 -30.20 -2.11
C SER A 83 -51.83 -28.83 -2.49
N TYR A 84 -52.02 -27.84 -1.63
CA TYR A 84 -51.41 -26.53 -1.77
C TYR A 84 -49.89 -26.69 -1.57
N GLY A 85 -49.18 -27.04 -2.65
CA GLY A 85 -47.73 -26.99 -2.68
C GLY A 85 -47.28 -25.54 -2.49
N VAL A 86 -46.35 -25.33 -1.56
CA VAL A 86 -45.83 -24.00 -1.26
C VAL A 86 -44.92 -23.55 -2.41
N ALA A 87 -45.13 -22.37 -2.97
CA ALA A 87 -44.43 -21.88 -4.16
C ALA A 87 -42.98 -21.47 -3.83
N ARG A 88 -42.05 -21.75 -4.74
CA ARG A 88 -40.61 -21.44 -4.62
C ARG A 88 -40.25 -20.09 -5.24
N TYR A 89 -39.02 -19.63 -5.03
CA TYR A 89 -38.50 -18.41 -5.65
C TYR A 89 -38.75 -18.39 -7.16
N GLY A 90 -39.30 -17.27 -7.66
CA GLY A 90 -39.61 -17.09 -9.07
C GLY A 90 -40.91 -17.74 -9.54
N GLU A 91 -41.55 -18.57 -8.73
CA GLU A 91 -42.86 -19.12 -9.02
C GLU A 91 -43.98 -18.09 -8.78
N SER A 92 -45.10 -18.30 -9.47
CA SER A 92 -46.28 -17.47 -9.34
C SER A 92 -46.93 -17.70 -7.98
N CYS A 93 -47.37 -16.62 -7.34
CA CYS A 93 -48.07 -16.66 -6.07
C CYS A 93 -49.32 -15.77 -6.11
N ASP A 94 -50.41 -16.30 -5.55
CA ASP A 94 -51.70 -15.61 -5.54
C ASP A 94 -51.92 -14.81 -4.24
N TYR A 95 -51.21 -15.14 -3.17
CA TYR A 95 -51.34 -14.51 -1.84
C TYR A 95 -50.00 -14.48 -1.09
N ASP A 96 -49.88 -13.63 -0.07
CA ASP A 96 -48.65 -13.42 0.70
C ASP A 96 -48.14 -14.70 1.41
N ASN A 97 -49.04 -15.64 1.72
CA ASN A 97 -48.70 -16.94 2.32
C ASN A 97 -48.49 -18.06 1.28
N GLY A 98 -48.51 -17.73 -0.01
CA GLY A 98 -48.35 -18.70 -1.09
C GLY A 98 -46.90 -19.14 -1.32
N CYS A 99 -45.92 -18.43 -0.77
CA CYS A 99 -44.50 -18.70 -0.95
C CYS A 99 -43.89 -19.41 0.27
N GLU A 100 -42.86 -20.22 0.03
CA GLU A 100 -42.18 -20.94 1.10
C GLU A 100 -41.33 -19.97 1.91
N SER A 101 -41.46 -19.97 3.24
CA SER A 101 -40.64 -19.09 4.09
C SER A 101 -39.16 -19.36 3.79
N PRO A 102 -38.33 -18.33 3.46
CA PRO A 102 -38.51 -16.90 3.75
C PRO A 102 -38.99 -16.01 2.58
N PHE A 103 -39.54 -16.57 1.51
CA PHE A 103 -39.96 -15.80 0.33
C PHE A 103 -41.26 -15.02 0.59
N ILE A 104 -41.36 -13.81 0.01
CA ILE A 104 -42.57 -12.97 0.06
C ILE A 104 -43.16 -12.88 -1.35
N CYS A 105 -44.48 -12.94 -1.46
CA CYS A 105 -45.17 -12.75 -2.73
C CYS A 105 -45.18 -11.28 -3.14
N HIS A 106 -44.43 -10.91 -4.20
CA HIS A 106 -44.46 -9.55 -4.71
C HIS A 106 -45.43 -9.42 -5.90
N LYS A 107 -46.51 -8.65 -5.73
CA LYS A 107 -47.43 -8.27 -6.82
C LYS A 107 -47.11 -6.88 -7.36
N LYS A 108 -47.00 -6.74 -8.69
CA LYS A 108 -46.85 -5.44 -9.36
C LYS A 108 -48.18 -4.69 -9.57
N SER A 109 -49.30 -5.41 -9.61
CA SER A 109 -50.66 -4.92 -9.85
C SER A 109 -51.68 -5.93 -9.34
N SER A 110 -52.92 -5.50 -9.07
CA SER A 110 -54.04 -6.37 -8.66
C SER A 110 -54.41 -7.44 -9.70
N SER A 111 -53.97 -7.27 -10.94
CA SER A 111 -54.32 -8.10 -12.11
C SER A 111 -53.18 -8.96 -12.65
N SER A 112 -51.98 -8.91 -12.05
CA SER A 112 -50.85 -9.77 -12.43
C SER A 112 -50.59 -10.84 -11.36
N PRO A 113 -50.29 -12.10 -11.75
CA PRO A 113 -49.79 -13.09 -10.81
C PRO A 113 -48.59 -12.52 -10.04
N GLY A 114 -48.59 -12.67 -8.72
CA GLY A 114 -47.45 -12.29 -7.90
C GLY A 114 -46.27 -13.23 -8.18
N MET A 115 -45.07 -12.83 -7.81
CA MET A 115 -43.88 -13.67 -7.96
C MET A 115 -43.18 -13.76 -6.62
N CYS A 116 -42.86 -14.98 -6.18
CA CYS A 116 -42.12 -15.18 -4.93
C CYS A 116 -40.71 -14.57 -5.07
N ARG A 117 -40.37 -13.59 -4.24
CA ARG A 117 -39.06 -12.94 -4.19
C ARG A 117 -38.54 -12.91 -2.77
N CYS A 118 -37.24 -12.63 -2.64
CA CYS A 118 -36.67 -12.38 -1.34
C CYS A 118 -37.20 -11.06 -0.76
N PRO A 119 -37.31 -10.95 0.59
CA PRO A 119 -37.65 -9.71 1.26
C PRO A 119 -36.73 -8.55 0.87
N MET A 120 -37.13 -7.30 1.15
CA MET A 120 -36.19 -6.19 1.08
C MET A 120 -34.99 -6.47 1.99
N ASP A 121 -33.79 -6.12 1.53
CA ASP A 121 -32.49 -6.41 2.17
C ASP A 121 -32.06 -7.89 2.12
N TYR A 122 -32.71 -8.72 1.30
CA TYR A 122 -32.25 -10.10 1.03
C TYR A 122 -31.95 -10.29 -0.45
N ASP A 123 -30.86 -11.00 -0.74
CA ASP A 123 -30.50 -11.42 -2.10
C ASP A 123 -30.71 -12.92 -2.28
N PHE A 124 -31.11 -13.34 -3.48
CA PHE A 124 -31.26 -14.75 -3.82
C PHE A 124 -29.90 -15.34 -4.24
N LYS A 125 -29.34 -16.25 -3.43
CA LYS A 125 -28.08 -16.95 -3.72
C LYS A 125 -28.22 -18.44 -3.40
N ARG A 126 -27.82 -19.31 -4.34
CA ARG A 126 -27.83 -20.79 -4.18
C ARG A 126 -29.16 -21.33 -3.62
N ASP A 127 -30.26 -20.94 -4.25
CA ASP A 127 -31.63 -21.38 -3.91
C ASP A 127 -32.18 -20.92 -2.54
N LYS A 128 -31.49 -20.01 -1.84
CA LYS A 128 -31.96 -19.42 -0.59
C LYS A 128 -31.88 -17.89 -0.63
N CYS A 129 -32.79 -17.22 0.08
CA CYS A 129 -32.61 -15.81 0.41
C CYS A 129 -31.58 -15.66 1.52
N VAL A 130 -30.58 -14.82 1.29
CA VAL A 130 -29.56 -14.47 2.26
C VAL A 130 -29.62 -12.97 2.54
N GLY A 131 -29.71 -12.63 3.83
CA GLY A 131 -29.81 -11.26 4.32
C GLY A 131 -28.50 -10.50 4.11
N ASP A 132 -28.64 -9.32 3.51
CA ASP A 132 -27.59 -8.34 3.28
C ASP A 132 -27.30 -7.52 4.56
N LEU A 133 -26.42 -6.52 4.50
CA LEU A 133 -26.09 -5.68 5.64
C LEU A 133 -27.35 -5.08 6.29
N ASN A 134 -27.46 -5.22 7.61
CA ASN A 134 -28.58 -4.77 8.45
C ASN A 134 -29.92 -5.49 8.25
N ALA A 135 -29.99 -6.52 7.40
CA ALA A 135 -31.17 -7.38 7.29
C ALA A 135 -31.46 -8.06 8.62
N LEU A 136 -32.74 -8.14 9.00
CA LEU A 136 -33.16 -8.87 10.21
C LEU A 136 -32.80 -10.35 10.05
N CYS A 137 -32.28 -10.98 11.11
CA CYS A 137 -31.84 -12.38 11.04
C CYS A 137 -32.18 -13.11 12.35
N THR A 138 -32.24 -14.45 12.29
CA THR A 138 -32.42 -15.28 13.48
C THR A 138 -31.17 -16.11 13.81
N LYS A 139 -30.46 -16.52 12.76
CA LYS A 139 -29.25 -17.34 12.82
C LYS A 139 -28.22 -16.82 11.82
N ASP A 140 -26.96 -17.17 12.03
CA ASP A 140 -25.86 -16.72 11.14
C ASP A 140 -26.03 -17.25 9.70
N ILE A 141 -26.66 -18.41 9.53
CA ILE A 141 -26.99 -19.00 8.21
C ILE A 141 -28.05 -18.21 7.42
N ASP A 142 -28.67 -17.21 8.05
CA ASP A 142 -29.60 -16.31 7.37
C ASP A 142 -28.86 -15.16 6.67
N CYS A 143 -27.59 -14.91 7.02
CA CYS A 143 -26.79 -13.82 6.48
C CYS A 143 -25.88 -14.26 5.33
N GLN A 144 -25.38 -13.30 4.55
CA GLN A 144 -24.38 -13.58 3.50
C GLN A 144 -23.04 -14.09 4.07
N GLN A 145 -22.19 -14.61 3.19
CA GLN A 145 -20.84 -15.08 3.55
C GLN A 145 -20.05 -13.95 4.25
N TYR A 146 -19.30 -14.31 5.30
CA TYR A 146 -18.55 -13.40 6.17
C TYR A 146 -19.40 -12.38 6.96
N MET A 147 -20.71 -12.61 7.07
CA MET A 147 -21.59 -11.92 8.01
C MET A 147 -21.94 -12.81 9.20
N LEU A 148 -22.31 -12.19 10.32
CA LEU A 148 -22.87 -12.81 11.51
C LEU A 148 -24.18 -12.12 11.89
N CYS A 149 -25.07 -12.88 12.51
CA CYS A 149 -26.33 -12.37 13.02
C CYS A 149 -26.13 -11.78 14.42
N SER A 150 -25.78 -10.50 14.48
CA SER A 150 -25.44 -9.79 15.71
C SER A 150 -26.66 -9.12 16.34
N GLY A 151 -26.74 -9.14 17.68
CA GLY A 151 -27.77 -8.41 18.43
C GLY A 151 -27.50 -6.91 18.43
N MET A 152 -28.55 -6.12 18.25
CA MET A 152 -28.57 -4.66 18.34
C MET A 152 -29.13 -4.20 19.69
N ASN A 153 -28.91 -2.94 20.05
CA ASN A 153 -29.37 -2.36 21.32
C ASN A 153 -30.91 -2.29 21.45
N ASP A 154 -31.64 -2.39 20.33
CA ASP A 154 -33.11 -2.41 20.30
C ASP A 154 -33.70 -3.82 20.52
N GLY A 155 -32.85 -4.83 20.78
CA GLY A 155 -33.25 -6.23 20.93
C GLY A 155 -33.46 -6.97 19.60
N THR A 156 -33.36 -6.29 18.46
CA THR A 156 -33.38 -6.94 17.15
C THR A 156 -32.02 -7.57 16.85
N ARG A 157 -32.01 -8.61 16.00
CA ARG A 157 -30.76 -9.18 15.48
C ARG A 157 -30.65 -8.89 13.99
N ARG A 158 -29.48 -8.44 13.56
CA ARG A 158 -29.23 -8.02 12.18
C ARG A 158 -27.91 -8.56 11.65
N CYS A 159 -27.85 -8.80 10.35
CA CYS A 159 -26.64 -9.22 9.67
C CYS A 159 -25.59 -8.11 9.69
N GLN A 160 -24.42 -8.40 10.25
CA GLN A 160 -23.26 -7.53 10.30
C GLN A 160 -22.02 -8.26 9.79
N CYS A 161 -21.07 -7.54 9.17
CA CYS A 161 -19.80 -8.16 8.80
C CYS A 161 -19.06 -8.69 10.03
N GLN A 162 -18.36 -9.80 9.84
CA GLN A 162 -17.45 -10.35 10.83
C GLN A 162 -16.34 -9.36 11.19
N LYS A 163 -15.70 -9.56 12.35
CA LYS A 163 -14.52 -8.78 12.72
C LYS A 163 -13.44 -8.93 11.63
N HIS A 164 -12.83 -7.80 11.24
CA HIS A 164 -11.89 -7.70 10.12
C HIS A 164 -12.52 -7.80 8.72
N PHE A 165 -13.85 -7.73 8.60
CA PHE A 165 -14.51 -7.59 7.31
C PHE A 165 -15.24 -6.25 7.27
N ASP A 166 -15.09 -5.53 6.16
CA ASP A 166 -15.80 -4.30 5.87
C ASP A 166 -16.82 -4.54 4.75
N TYR A 167 -17.96 -3.85 4.82
CA TYR A 167 -18.99 -3.97 3.79
C TYR A 167 -18.63 -3.16 2.54
N ASP A 168 -18.56 -3.83 1.40
CA ASP A 168 -18.35 -3.23 0.08
C ASP A 168 -19.71 -2.90 -0.54
N ASN A 169 -20.08 -1.62 -0.53
CA ASN A 169 -21.35 -1.13 -1.08
C ASN A 169 -21.50 -1.41 -2.58
N ASP A 170 -20.40 -1.39 -3.34
CA ASP A 170 -20.46 -1.59 -4.80
C ASP A 170 -20.75 -3.04 -5.15
N LYS A 171 -20.26 -3.96 -4.32
CA LYS A 171 -20.42 -5.41 -4.49
C LYS A 171 -21.53 -6.02 -3.62
N ARG A 172 -22.12 -5.22 -2.73
CA ARG A 172 -23.11 -5.64 -1.73
C ARG A 172 -22.70 -6.91 -0.99
N GLN A 173 -21.47 -6.93 -0.49
CA GLN A 173 -20.92 -8.09 0.25
C GLN A 173 -19.84 -7.64 1.25
N CYS A 174 -19.65 -8.41 2.31
CA CYS A 174 -18.51 -8.20 3.21
C CYS A 174 -17.22 -8.70 2.56
N ARG A 175 -16.18 -7.89 2.59
CA ARG A 175 -14.83 -8.23 2.13
C ARG A 175 -13.82 -8.10 3.26
N GLY A 176 -12.86 -9.01 3.29
CA GLY A 176 -11.77 -9.04 4.26
C GLY A 176 -10.90 -7.79 4.15
N ASP A 177 -10.71 -7.13 5.28
CA ASP A 177 -9.72 -6.08 5.50
C ASP A 177 -8.35 -6.72 5.77
N TYR A 178 -7.33 -5.91 6.04
CA TYR A 178 -5.98 -6.39 6.33
C TYR A 178 -5.98 -7.41 7.49
N GLN A 179 -5.29 -8.53 7.26
CA GLN A 179 -5.21 -9.73 8.12
C GLN A 179 -6.51 -10.55 8.27
N ALA A 180 -7.58 -10.21 7.54
CA ALA A 180 -8.77 -11.05 7.52
C ALA A 180 -8.47 -12.40 6.86
N PRO A 181 -9.04 -13.51 7.36
CA PRO A 181 -8.88 -14.81 6.73
C PRO A 181 -9.51 -14.82 5.33
N CYS A 182 -8.86 -15.47 4.38
CA CYS A 182 -9.32 -15.53 2.98
C CYS A 182 -9.03 -16.89 2.35
N GLU A 183 -9.82 -17.29 1.35
CA GLU A 183 -9.56 -18.47 0.54
C GLU A 183 -9.05 -18.07 -0.87
N SER A 184 -9.48 -16.90 -1.33
CA SER A 184 -9.20 -16.35 -2.65
C SER A 184 -9.12 -14.82 -2.63
N ASN A 185 -8.59 -14.24 -3.71
CA ASN A 185 -8.49 -12.78 -3.84
C ASN A 185 -9.85 -12.07 -3.90
N ILE A 186 -10.94 -12.78 -4.24
CA ILE A 186 -12.28 -12.16 -4.28
C ILE A 186 -12.83 -11.86 -2.88
N ASP A 187 -12.27 -12.53 -1.87
CA ASP A 187 -12.68 -12.38 -0.47
C ASP A 187 -12.09 -11.10 0.13
N CYS A 188 -10.96 -10.63 -0.40
CA CYS A 188 -10.29 -9.43 0.08
C CYS A 188 -10.85 -8.15 -0.54
N ARG A 189 -10.71 -7.03 0.18
CA ARG A 189 -11.04 -5.69 -0.31
C ARG A 189 -10.15 -5.30 -1.49
N THR A 190 -10.60 -4.34 -2.30
CA THR A 190 -9.80 -3.72 -3.36
C THR A 190 -8.41 -3.33 -2.83
N ASN A 191 -7.36 -3.65 -3.58
CA ASN A 191 -5.93 -3.43 -3.25
C ASN A 191 -5.33 -4.37 -2.18
N LEU A 192 -6.09 -5.37 -1.71
CA LEU A 192 -5.57 -6.48 -0.92
C LEU A 192 -5.55 -7.77 -1.75
N VAL A 193 -4.57 -8.61 -1.48
CA VAL A 193 -4.38 -9.93 -2.11
C VAL A 193 -4.45 -10.99 -1.02
N CYS A 194 -5.07 -12.14 -1.32
CA CYS A 194 -5.10 -13.25 -0.39
C CYS A 194 -3.74 -13.94 -0.36
N ASN A 195 -2.99 -13.73 0.73
CA ASN A 195 -1.67 -14.30 0.89
C ASN A 195 -1.75 -15.74 1.40
N LYS A 196 -1.57 -16.67 0.46
CA LYS A 196 -1.60 -18.11 0.73
C LYS A 196 -0.32 -18.66 1.36
N THR A 197 0.72 -17.85 1.50
CA THR A 197 1.99 -18.27 2.12
C THR A 197 1.91 -18.30 3.65
N VAL A 198 0.89 -17.63 4.24
CA VAL A 198 0.59 -17.65 5.66
C VAL A 198 -0.55 -18.64 5.93
N THR A 199 -0.49 -19.36 7.06
CA THR A 199 -1.55 -20.28 7.51
C THR A 199 -2.09 -19.83 8.88
N PRO A 200 -3.38 -19.47 9.00
CA PRO A 200 -4.37 -19.41 7.93
C PRO A 200 -4.02 -18.33 6.89
N SER A 201 -4.50 -18.50 5.65
CA SER A 201 -4.31 -17.51 4.59
C SER A 201 -5.04 -16.23 4.95
N VAL A 202 -4.38 -15.08 4.74
CA VAL A 202 -4.89 -13.77 5.16
C VAL A 202 -4.78 -12.74 4.04
N CYS A 203 -5.68 -11.76 4.04
CA CYS A 203 -5.60 -10.61 3.17
C CYS A 203 -4.41 -9.73 3.56
N SER A 204 -3.45 -9.55 2.66
CA SER A 204 -2.32 -8.64 2.83
C SER A 204 -2.17 -7.71 1.63
N CYS A 205 -1.39 -6.65 1.78
CA CYS A 205 -1.04 -5.81 0.64
C CYS A 205 -0.23 -6.60 -0.39
N GLU A 206 -0.32 -6.17 -1.64
CA GLU A 206 0.53 -6.69 -2.72
C GLU A 206 2.01 -6.35 -2.46
N LEU A 207 2.93 -7.04 -3.14
CA LEU A 207 4.36 -6.74 -3.05
C LEU A 207 4.61 -5.25 -3.37
N PHE A 208 5.48 -4.60 -2.59
CA PHE A 208 5.78 -3.17 -2.68
C PHE A 208 4.64 -2.24 -2.21
N TYR A 209 3.65 -2.77 -1.50
CA TYR A 209 2.64 -1.96 -0.81
C TYR A 209 2.69 -2.18 0.70
N GLN A 210 2.51 -1.11 1.46
CA GLN A 210 2.45 -1.12 2.92
C GLN A 210 1.04 -0.78 3.41
N TYR A 211 0.57 -1.52 4.42
CA TYR A 211 -0.74 -1.24 5.01
C TYR A 211 -0.68 -0.03 5.93
N HIS A 212 -1.52 0.97 5.67
CA HIS A 212 -1.59 2.19 6.47
C HIS A 212 -2.79 2.14 7.43
N PRO A 213 -2.58 1.94 8.75
CA PRO A 213 -3.66 1.64 9.70
C PRO A 213 -4.64 2.81 9.89
N ALA A 214 -4.18 4.05 9.73
CA ALA A 214 -5.04 5.24 9.91
C ALA A 214 -6.13 5.37 8.82
N ILE A 215 -5.85 4.89 7.60
CA ILE A 215 -6.77 4.99 6.45
C ILE A 215 -7.29 3.63 6.00
N ARG A 216 -6.86 2.54 6.64
CA ARG A 216 -7.20 1.14 6.33
C ARG A 216 -7.07 0.80 4.84
N LYS A 217 -5.94 1.20 4.25
CA LYS A 217 -5.63 1.00 2.83
C LYS A 217 -4.17 0.65 2.63
N CYS A 218 -3.88 -0.08 1.56
CA CYS A 218 -2.52 -0.36 1.12
C CYS A 218 -1.98 0.83 0.33
N ARG A 219 -0.76 1.26 0.61
CA ARG A 219 -0.08 2.32 -0.11
C ARG A 219 1.19 1.82 -0.76
N GLY A 220 1.39 2.15 -2.04
CA GLY A 220 2.54 1.75 -2.83
C GLY A 220 3.79 2.50 -2.40
N ASP A 221 4.82 1.74 -2.08
CA ASP A 221 6.18 2.23 -1.81
C ASP A 221 6.77 2.91 -3.07
N PRO A 222 7.80 3.76 -2.93
CA PRO A 222 8.58 4.25 -4.07
C PRO A 222 9.05 3.09 -4.97
N GLY A 223 8.66 3.15 -6.25
CA GLY A 223 8.89 2.11 -7.26
C GLY A 223 7.74 1.11 -7.46
N ALA A 224 6.70 1.13 -6.62
CA ALA A 224 5.49 0.33 -6.83
C ALA A 224 4.75 0.78 -8.10
N VAL A 225 4.21 -0.17 -8.86
CA VAL A 225 3.41 0.11 -10.07
C VAL A 225 2.12 0.81 -9.66
N CYS A 226 1.72 1.87 -10.34
CA CYS A 226 0.52 2.63 -10.02
C CYS A 226 -0.24 3.08 -11.27
N ASP A 227 -1.55 3.29 -11.13
CA ASP A 227 -2.39 3.92 -12.15
C ASP A 227 -2.79 5.33 -11.68
N ARG A 228 -2.75 6.33 -12.58
CA ARG A 228 -3.06 7.73 -12.26
C ARG A 228 -4.47 7.92 -11.72
N ALA A 229 -5.41 7.04 -12.05
CA ALA A 229 -6.80 7.12 -11.60
C ALA A 229 -7.00 6.67 -10.15
N THR A 230 -6.15 5.77 -9.65
CA THR A 230 -6.32 5.08 -8.35
C THR A 230 -5.10 5.19 -7.46
N ALA A 231 -4.11 6.00 -7.82
CA ALA A 231 -2.80 6.06 -7.19
C ALA A 231 -2.86 6.23 -5.66
N GLU A 232 -2.71 5.12 -4.95
CA GLU A 232 -2.52 5.05 -3.51
C GLU A 232 -1.02 4.93 -3.23
N CYS A 233 -0.19 5.91 -3.60
CA CYS A 233 1.21 5.91 -3.19
C CYS A 233 1.34 6.29 -1.69
N VAL A 234 2.49 5.99 -1.07
CA VAL A 234 2.81 6.46 0.30
C VAL A 234 2.73 7.99 0.41
N ASP A 235 2.62 8.52 1.64
CA ASP A 235 2.54 9.96 1.83
C ASP A 235 3.74 10.67 1.19
N ASN A 236 3.47 11.81 0.56
CA ASN A 236 4.43 12.59 -0.21
C ASN A 236 4.99 11.90 -1.47
N ALA A 237 4.42 10.78 -1.91
CA ALA A 237 4.66 10.20 -3.23
C ALA A 237 3.52 10.50 -4.21
N GLU A 238 3.85 10.60 -5.49
CA GLU A 238 2.92 10.78 -6.60
C GLU A 238 3.16 9.68 -7.65
N CYS A 239 2.09 9.27 -8.33
CA CYS A 239 2.21 8.30 -9.43
C CYS A 239 2.73 9.00 -10.69
N ARG A 240 3.97 8.73 -11.07
CA ARG A 240 4.61 9.26 -12.27
C ARG A 240 5.04 8.13 -13.18
N ASP A 241 4.64 8.21 -14.45
CA ASP A 241 4.97 7.23 -15.49
C ASP A 241 4.67 5.77 -15.11
N GLY A 242 3.60 5.57 -14.32
CA GLY A 242 3.15 4.26 -13.88
C GLY A 242 3.89 3.71 -12.66
N ALA A 243 4.74 4.50 -11.99
CA ALA A 243 5.43 4.13 -10.76
C ALA A 243 5.23 5.20 -9.66
N CYS A 244 5.14 4.77 -8.41
CA CYS A 244 5.13 5.67 -7.27
C CYS A 244 6.51 6.30 -7.11
N GLU A 245 6.60 7.63 -7.22
CA GLU A 245 7.83 8.40 -7.00
C GLU A 245 7.62 9.41 -5.88
N CYS A 246 8.62 9.61 -5.02
CA CYS A 246 8.57 10.72 -4.06
C CYS A 246 8.43 12.06 -4.81
N SER A 247 7.51 12.89 -4.33
CA SER A 247 7.30 14.25 -4.82
C SER A 247 8.61 15.03 -4.81
N LYS A 248 8.73 16.09 -5.64
CA LYS A 248 10.00 16.80 -5.88
C LYS A 248 10.79 17.21 -4.62
N GLN A 249 10.11 17.45 -3.50
CA GLN A 249 10.70 17.91 -2.23
C GLN A 249 11.09 16.77 -1.28
N PHE A 250 10.76 15.52 -1.61
CA PHE A 250 10.94 14.38 -0.72
C PHE A 250 11.90 13.36 -1.33
N VAL A 251 12.51 12.56 -0.46
CA VAL A 251 13.39 11.45 -0.85
C VAL A 251 12.95 10.16 -0.18
N PRO A 252 13.12 9.01 -0.85
CA PRO A 252 12.88 7.72 -0.22
C PRO A 252 13.95 7.48 0.86
N ASP A 253 13.52 7.06 2.04
CA ASP A 253 14.40 6.56 3.10
C ASP A 253 14.59 5.03 3.00
N GLU A 254 15.35 4.45 3.95
CA GLU A 254 15.61 3.00 4.00
C GLU A 254 14.33 2.19 4.22
N ASN A 255 13.30 2.79 4.84
CA ASN A 255 11.98 2.19 5.06
C ASN A 255 11.02 2.39 3.88
N LYS A 256 11.50 2.91 2.75
CA LYS A 256 10.70 3.21 1.55
C LYS A 256 9.57 4.19 1.81
N THR A 257 9.76 5.11 2.75
CA THR A 257 8.87 6.25 2.99
C THR A 257 9.46 7.51 2.36
N CYS A 258 8.62 8.46 1.95
CA CYS A 258 9.09 9.73 1.39
C CYS A 258 9.20 10.77 2.50
N VAL A 259 10.43 11.01 2.94
CA VAL A 259 10.75 11.97 4.01
C VAL A 259 11.23 13.29 3.44
N ASP A 260 10.94 14.39 4.14
CA ASP A 260 11.54 15.69 3.81
C ASP A 260 13.02 15.61 4.20
N PRO A 261 13.96 15.66 3.24
CA PRO A 261 15.37 15.62 3.54
C PRO A 261 15.80 16.83 4.36
N CYS A 262 15.06 17.94 4.30
CA CYS A 262 15.42 19.22 4.88
C CYS A 262 14.47 19.60 6.03
N PRO A 263 14.43 18.87 7.15
CA PRO A 263 13.60 19.26 8.28
C PRO A 263 14.04 20.64 8.76
N LEU A 264 13.10 21.59 8.78
CA LEU A 264 13.28 23.00 9.15
C LEU A 264 13.91 23.26 10.53
N GLN A 265 14.21 22.20 11.29
CA GLN A 265 14.66 22.26 12.69
C GLN A 265 16.14 21.90 12.90
N THR A 266 16.91 21.58 11.86
CA THR A 266 18.35 21.31 12.05
C THR A 266 19.19 22.57 11.76
N PRO A 267 20.11 22.98 12.65
CA PRO A 267 20.88 24.22 12.50
C PRO A 267 21.98 24.19 11.41
N ASN A 268 22.19 23.09 10.69
CA ASN A 268 23.03 23.03 9.48
C ASN A 268 23.04 21.58 8.96
N PRO A 269 22.44 21.32 7.79
CA PRO A 269 23.09 21.73 6.54
C PRO A 269 22.15 22.35 5.49
N SER A 270 22.66 23.34 4.75
CA SER A 270 21.97 23.96 3.61
C SER A 270 21.77 23.00 2.41
N ARG A 271 22.56 21.92 2.31
CA ARG A 271 22.55 20.97 1.20
C ARG A 271 22.80 19.53 1.65
N ILE A 272 22.07 18.57 1.07
CA ILE A 272 22.08 17.16 1.46
C ILE A 272 22.38 16.28 0.24
N ARG A 273 23.27 15.30 0.37
CA ARG A 273 23.62 14.39 -0.73
C ARG A 273 22.43 13.49 -1.07
N TYR A 274 22.18 13.25 -2.36
CA TYR A 274 21.17 12.29 -2.80
C TYR A 274 21.64 10.85 -2.50
N PRO A 275 20.78 9.97 -1.94
CA PRO A 275 21.14 8.57 -1.71
C PRO A 275 21.56 7.88 -3.02
N GLY A 276 22.68 7.16 -3.00
CA GLY A 276 23.15 6.38 -4.15
C GLY A 276 23.73 7.18 -5.33
N ASN A 277 23.78 8.52 -5.28
CA ASN A 277 24.37 9.33 -6.34
C ASN A 277 25.30 10.41 -5.77
N CYS A 278 26.62 10.25 -5.95
CA CYS A 278 27.61 11.20 -5.44
C CYS A 278 27.58 12.58 -6.14
N ARG A 279 26.88 12.76 -7.27
CA ARG A 279 26.78 14.02 -8.01
C ARG A 279 25.51 14.82 -7.71
N LYS A 280 24.43 14.13 -7.36
CA LYS A 280 23.13 14.74 -7.08
C LYS A 280 23.03 15.10 -5.60
N PHE A 281 22.46 16.26 -5.32
CA PHE A 281 22.20 16.76 -3.97
C PHE A 281 20.91 17.59 -3.95
N ILE A 282 20.39 17.82 -2.76
CA ILE A 282 19.19 18.63 -2.52
C ILE A 282 19.65 19.92 -1.86
N ASP A 283 19.34 21.06 -2.49
CA ASP A 283 19.56 22.36 -1.89
C ASP A 283 18.33 22.71 -1.04
N CYS A 284 18.48 22.66 0.28
CA CYS A 284 17.40 22.90 1.24
C CYS A 284 16.91 24.35 1.21
N GLN A 285 17.75 25.31 0.79
CA GLN A 285 17.34 26.70 0.67
C GLN A 285 16.44 26.90 -0.55
N GLN A 286 16.74 26.21 -1.66
CA GLN A 286 15.98 26.30 -2.89
C GLN A 286 14.87 25.23 -3.02
N LYS A 287 14.84 24.24 -2.11
CA LYS A 287 13.98 23.05 -2.16
C LYS A 287 14.02 22.35 -3.51
N SER A 288 15.21 22.27 -4.11
CA SER A 288 15.40 21.76 -5.48
C SER A 288 16.48 20.68 -5.53
N LYS A 289 16.29 19.71 -6.42
CA LYS A 289 17.31 18.70 -6.76
C LYS A 289 18.31 19.34 -7.72
N THR A 290 19.58 19.32 -7.35
CA THR A 290 20.70 19.91 -8.10
C THR A 290 21.75 18.84 -8.39
N GLU A 291 22.50 19.02 -9.47
CA GLU A 291 23.57 18.10 -9.87
C GLU A 291 24.89 18.86 -10.07
N CYS A 292 25.98 18.25 -9.61
CA CYS A 292 27.31 18.80 -9.80
C CYS A 292 27.76 18.72 -11.28
N PRO A 293 28.43 19.77 -11.81
CA PRO A 293 29.04 19.73 -13.15
C PRO A 293 30.04 18.59 -13.28
N GLU A 294 30.16 17.97 -14.45
CA GLU A 294 31.22 16.97 -14.67
C GLU A 294 32.61 17.62 -14.63
N PRO A 295 33.62 16.99 -13.98
CA PRO A 295 33.64 15.66 -13.35
C PRO A 295 33.49 15.71 -11.81
N THR A 296 32.88 16.77 -11.28
CA THR A 296 32.82 17.03 -9.83
C THR A 296 31.71 16.24 -9.14
N MET A 297 31.88 16.01 -7.84
CA MET A 297 30.95 15.32 -6.96
C MET A 297 30.60 16.19 -5.74
N PHE A 298 29.41 16.00 -5.18
CA PHE A 298 28.96 16.79 -4.04
C PHE A 298 29.71 16.37 -2.76
N ASN A 299 30.52 17.27 -2.22
CA ASN A 299 31.24 17.08 -0.96
C ASN A 299 30.36 17.52 0.21
N LEU A 300 29.79 16.56 0.95
CA LEU A 300 28.88 16.83 2.06
C LEU A 300 29.52 17.67 3.17
N ARG A 301 30.81 17.47 3.44
CA ARG A 301 31.55 18.20 4.49
C ARG A 301 31.76 19.66 4.12
N LYS A 302 31.97 19.95 2.83
CA LYS A 302 32.19 21.30 2.32
C LYS A 302 30.92 21.97 1.79
N GLN A 303 29.81 21.23 1.64
CA GLN A 303 28.54 21.70 1.09
C GLN A 303 28.66 22.26 -0.36
N LEU A 304 29.63 21.78 -1.13
CA LEU A 304 29.93 22.23 -2.50
C LEU A 304 30.37 21.09 -3.42
N CYS A 305 30.29 21.30 -4.73
CA CYS A 305 30.81 20.38 -5.74
C CYS A 305 32.34 20.44 -5.79
N ASP A 306 33.00 19.32 -5.54
CA ASP A 306 34.46 19.20 -5.46
C ASP A 306 34.93 18.02 -6.31
N TYR A 307 36.22 17.98 -6.64
CA TYR A 307 36.77 16.85 -7.38
C TYR A 307 36.78 15.57 -6.52
N PRO A 308 36.66 14.38 -7.13
CA PRO A 308 36.71 13.10 -6.43
C PRO A 308 38.02 12.97 -5.63
N LYS A 309 37.96 13.03 -4.31
CA LYS A 309 39.07 12.61 -3.43
C LYS A 309 38.76 11.27 -2.75
N GLU A 310 38.14 10.36 -3.49
CA GLU A 310 37.49 9.12 -3.03
C GLU A 310 36.10 9.38 -2.43
N CYS A 311 35.05 8.82 -3.04
CA CYS A 311 33.70 8.82 -2.47
C CYS A 311 33.71 7.81 -1.30
N ALA A 312 34.28 8.22 -0.15
CA ALA A 312 34.41 7.37 1.01
C ALA A 312 33.03 7.00 1.60
N ARG A 313 32.87 5.70 1.82
CA ARG A 313 31.77 4.95 2.44
C ARG A 313 31.21 5.60 3.72
N LEU A 314 30.42 6.66 3.56
CA LEU A 314 29.64 7.25 4.65
C LEU A 314 28.15 7.02 4.36
N SER A 315 27.70 5.80 4.67
CA SER A 315 26.37 5.61 5.24
C SER A 315 26.29 6.53 6.46
N ILE A 316 25.27 7.38 6.50
CA ILE A 316 25.11 8.43 7.50
C ILE A 316 24.89 7.75 8.86
N LYS A 317 25.93 7.60 9.67
CA LYS A 317 25.76 7.42 11.12
C LYS A 317 25.42 8.78 11.71
N PHE A 318 24.16 8.97 12.08
CA PHE A 318 23.73 10.11 12.88
C PHE A 318 24.50 10.12 14.20
N PHE A 319 25.32 11.16 14.41
CA PHE A 319 25.96 11.43 15.70
C PHE A 319 25.04 12.32 16.53
N PRO A 320 24.64 11.94 17.76
CA PRO A 320 23.94 12.85 18.66
C PRO A 320 24.93 13.88 19.24
N SER A 321 24.55 15.15 19.13
CA SER A 321 25.24 16.30 19.75
C SER A 321 24.97 16.34 21.27
N PRO A 322 25.94 16.70 22.13
CA PRO A 322 25.73 16.82 23.56
C PRO A 322 25.39 18.27 23.94
N SER A 323 24.15 18.51 24.40
CA SER A 323 23.87 19.60 25.35
C SER A 323 22.48 19.45 25.97
N SER A 324 22.49 19.03 27.24
CA SER A 324 21.62 19.45 28.34
C SER A 324 20.08 19.25 28.25
N SER A 325 19.65 18.16 28.89
CA SER A 325 18.59 18.09 29.91
C SER A 325 17.11 18.24 29.50
N ILE A 326 16.45 17.11 29.27
CA ILE A 326 15.41 16.44 30.10
C ILE A 326 14.69 15.49 29.13
N ILE A 327 15.07 14.22 29.15
CA ILE A 327 14.40 13.17 28.40
C ILE A 327 13.36 12.54 29.34
N TYR A 328 12.08 12.72 29.02
CA TYR A 328 11.07 11.75 29.41
C TYR A 328 11.43 10.44 28.71
N LEU A 329 12.09 9.53 29.43
CA LEU A 329 12.29 8.15 29.00
C LEU A 329 10.93 7.45 29.04
N PHE A 330 10.16 7.55 27.96
CA PHE A 330 9.23 6.48 27.63
C PHE A 330 10.07 5.33 27.08
N PHE A 331 10.48 4.44 27.99
CA PHE A 331 10.83 3.09 27.61
C PHE A 331 9.58 2.45 26.99
N PHE A 332 9.51 2.38 25.66
CA PHE A 332 8.79 1.27 25.07
C PHE A 332 9.65 0.04 25.33
N ARG A 333 9.21 -0.74 26.32
CA ARG A 333 9.61 -2.12 26.51
C ARG A 333 9.18 -2.86 25.24
N VAL A 334 10.08 -2.94 24.26
CA VAL A 334 10.00 -4.03 23.30
C VAL A 334 10.33 -5.25 24.15
N GLU A 335 9.33 -6.08 24.41
CA GLU A 335 9.57 -7.44 24.87
C GLU A 335 10.40 -8.10 23.78
N SER A 336 11.73 -8.06 23.92
CA SER A 336 12.55 -9.14 23.42
C SER A 336 11.90 -10.39 23.98
N GLN A 337 11.46 -11.31 23.12
CA GLN A 337 11.17 -12.65 23.57
C GLN A 337 12.45 -13.16 24.23
N THR A 338 12.49 -13.06 25.55
CA THR A 338 13.47 -13.78 26.33
C THR A 338 13.29 -15.24 25.97
N CYS A 339 14.40 -15.95 25.85
CA CYS A 339 14.43 -17.42 25.89
C CYS A 339 14.00 -17.95 27.27
N ASP A 340 13.03 -17.29 27.92
CA ASP A 340 12.45 -17.71 29.19
C ASP A 340 11.28 -18.65 28.88
N LYS A 341 11.46 -19.91 29.28
CA LYS A 341 10.52 -21.04 29.22
C LYS A 341 10.66 -21.99 28.03
N MET A 342 11.89 -22.36 27.66
CA MET A 342 12.13 -23.73 27.19
C MET A 342 12.83 -24.54 28.28
N ASN A 343 12.05 -25.37 28.95
CA ASN A 343 12.57 -26.39 29.85
C ASN A 343 13.39 -27.39 29.02
N GLN A 344 14.65 -27.55 29.43
CA GLN A 344 15.51 -28.72 29.22
C GLN A 344 15.95 -29.02 27.77
N TYR A 345 17.17 -28.54 27.48
CA TYR A 345 18.19 -29.18 26.65
C TYR A 345 17.76 -29.76 25.31
N ASP A 346 17.79 -28.92 24.27
CA ASP A 346 17.99 -29.38 22.90
C ASP A 346 19.13 -28.51 22.30
N PRO A 347 20.06 -29.07 21.52
CA PRO A 347 21.26 -28.36 21.06
C PRO A 347 20.87 -27.13 20.22
N CYS A 348 21.64 -26.03 20.36
CA CYS A 348 21.50 -24.75 19.64
C CYS A 348 21.44 -24.87 18.10
N ALA A 349 21.62 -26.06 17.53
CA ALA A 349 21.51 -26.34 16.11
C ALA A 349 20.07 -26.24 15.56
N LYS A 350 19.02 -26.17 16.39
CA LYS A 350 17.62 -26.20 15.91
C LYS A 350 16.87 -24.87 15.94
N ASN A 351 17.40 -23.82 16.56
CA ASN A 351 16.70 -22.53 16.63
C ASN A 351 17.36 -21.49 15.70
N TYR A 352 16.78 -21.32 14.51
CA TYR A 352 17.25 -20.36 13.50
C TYR A 352 17.13 -18.87 13.93
N ALA A 353 16.49 -18.60 15.08
CA ALA A 353 16.31 -17.25 15.62
C ALA A 353 17.47 -16.77 16.52
N CYS A 354 18.40 -17.65 16.92
CA CYS A 354 19.56 -17.29 17.74
C CYS A 354 20.85 -17.64 16.99
N THR A 355 21.41 -16.67 16.27
CA THR A 355 22.58 -16.83 15.39
C THR A 355 23.88 -16.77 16.16
N CYS A 356 24.16 -17.80 16.97
CA CYS A 356 25.43 -17.91 17.68
C CYS A 356 26.38 -18.86 16.94
N PHE A 357 27.56 -18.36 16.57
CA PHE A 357 28.57 -19.09 15.80
C PHE A 357 29.63 -19.71 16.67
N HIS A 358 30.07 -20.92 16.32
CA HIS A 358 31.27 -21.51 16.90
C HIS A 358 32.52 -20.92 16.29
N ARG A 359 33.33 -20.29 17.14
CA ARG A 359 34.67 -19.84 16.81
C ARG A 359 35.62 -21.05 16.77
N LEU A 360 36.43 -21.17 15.73
CA LEU A 360 37.31 -22.34 15.54
C LEU A 360 38.65 -22.23 16.26
N ASP A 361 39.06 -21.04 16.69
CA ASP A 361 40.39 -20.73 17.21
C ASP A 361 40.45 -20.54 18.75
N GLY A 362 39.40 -20.89 19.51
CA GLY A 362 39.42 -20.75 20.98
C GLY A 362 38.47 -21.68 21.74
N PRO A 363 38.72 -21.95 23.04
CA PRO A 363 37.88 -22.80 23.86
C PRO A 363 36.53 -22.10 24.14
N ASN A 364 35.45 -22.67 23.60
CA ASN A 364 34.04 -22.39 23.93
C ASN A 364 33.56 -20.92 23.81
N ALA A 365 34.15 -20.11 22.92
CA ALA A 365 33.60 -18.80 22.61
C ALA A 365 32.57 -18.91 21.47
N THR A 366 31.30 -18.66 21.78
CA THR A 366 30.26 -18.43 20.77
C THR A 366 29.96 -16.95 20.65
N ILE A 367 29.67 -16.50 19.42
CA ILE A 367 29.43 -15.09 19.11
C ILE A 367 28.06 -14.96 18.48
N CYS A 368 27.20 -14.09 19.03
CA CYS A 368 25.89 -13.82 18.44
C CYS A 368 25.93 -12.50 17.63
N ILE A 369 25.27 -12.49 16.48
CA ILE A 369 25.22 -11.35 15.56
C ILE A 369 23.74 -11.03 15.31
N ASP A 370 23.36 -9.78 15.52
CA ASP A 370 21.95 -9.32 15.46
C ASP A 370 21.43 -9.09 14.04
N GLU A 371 22.28 -8.95 13.02
CA GLU A 371 21.83 -8.70 11.64
C GLU A 371 22.85 -9.17 10.57
N PHE A 372 22.37 -9.81 9.50
CA PHE A 372 23.19 -10.24 8.35
C PHE A 372 22.87 -9.39 7.13
N SER A 373 23.88 -8.74 6.57
CA SER A 373 23.79 -8.12 5.23
C SER A 373 24.88 -8.59 4.25
N ILE A 374 25.79 -9.48 4.68
CA ILE A 374 26.92 -9.92 3.85
C ILE A 374 26.60 -11.25 3.15
N SER A 375 26.77 -11.30 1.83
CA SER A 375 26.55 -12.51 1.02
C SER A 375 27.72 -13.49 1.14
N CYS A 376 27.48 -14.80 1.00
CA CYS A 376 28.55 -15.82 1.07
C CYS A 376 29.67 -15.62 0.03
N SER A 377 29.36 -14.98 -1.10
CA SER A 377 30.33 -14.62 -2.14
C SER A 377 31.30 -13.52 -1.75
N GLU A 378 30.97 -12.71 -0.74
CA GLU A 378 31.81 -11.61 -0.25
C GLU A 378 32.77 -12.04 0.87
N LEU A 379 32.61 -13.27 1.37
CA LEU A 379 33.40 -13.77 2.49
C LEU A 379 34.62 -14.54 1.98
N ILE A 380 35.78 -14.25 2.56
CA ILE A 380 37.04 -14.91 2.24
C ILE A 380 37.11 -16.25 3.00
N PRO A 381 37.47 -17.38 2.37
CA PRO A 381 37.61 -18.65 3.08
C PRO A 381 38.79 -18.60 4.07
N CYS A 382 38.67 -19.31 5.20
CA CYS A 382 39.77 -19.45 6.13
C CYS A 382 40.90 -20.33 5.56
N GLU A 383 42.10 -20.16 6.11
CA GLU A 383 43.22 -21.07 5.84
C GLU A 383 42.90 -22.47 6.40
N SER A 384 42.92 -23.48 5.52
CA SER A 384 42.44 -24.83 5.82
C SER A 384 43.26 -25.58 6.89
N SER A 385 44.53 -25.23 7.08
CA SER A 385 45.44 -25.89 8.02
C SER A 385 45.38 -25.29 9.43
N THR A 386 45.10 -23.99 9.55
CA THR A 386 45.19 -23.26 10.81
C THR A 386 43.85 -22.74 11.33
N ASN A 387 42.80 -22.76 10.50
CA ASN A 387 41.52 -22.07 10.75
C ASN A 387 41.73 -20.60 11.13
N ARG A 388 42.72 -19.94 10.50
CA ARG A 388 42.99 -18.51 10.69
C ARG A 388 42.63 -17.72 9.46
N CYS A 389 42.40 -16.44 9.70
CA CYS A 389 42.22 -15.43 8.66
C CYS A 389 43.54 -14.71 8.41
N TYR A 390 43.79 -14.37 7.15
CA TYR A 390 45.00 -13.64 6.76
C TYR A 390 44.97 -12.19 7.26
N GLU A 391 43.78 -11.58 7.27
CA GLU A 391 43.58 -10.23 7.77
C GLU A 391 43.55 -10.20 9.30
N ALA A 392 44.32 -9.27 9.88
CA ALA A 392 44.19 -8.93 11.28
C ALA A 392 42.75 -8.44 11.53
N GLU A 393 42.19 -8.74 12.70
CA GLU A 393 40.78 -8.44 13.04
C GLU A 393 39.72 -9.22 12.25
N HIS A 394 40.06 -10.40 11.71
CA HIS A 394 39.06 -11.35 11.22
C HIS A 394 39.04 -12.63 12.06
N ILE A 395 37.84 -13.18 12.25
CA ILE A 395 37.64 -14.47 12.90
C ILE A 395 37.17 -15.52 11.90
N CYS A 396 37.62 -16.75 12.11
CA CYS A 396 37.20 -17.87 11.29
C CYS A 396 35.95 -18.53 11.87
N VAL A 397 34.86 -18.54 11.11
CA VAL A 397 33.55 -19.10 11.52
C VAL A 397 32.98 -20.02 10.45
N ARG A 398 32.20 -21.03 10.88
CA ARG A 398 31.39 -21.86 9.95
C ARG A 398 30.02 -21.22 9.77
N HIS A 399 29.79 -20.63 8.61
CA HIS A 399 28.51 -19.99 8.29
C HIS A 399 27.52 -21.03 7.73
N PRO A 400 26.30 -21.18 8.29
CA PRO A 400 25.38 -22.26 7.93
C PRO A 400 24.82 -22.15 6.51
N ARG A 401 24.85 -20.95 5.91
CA ARG A 401 24.42 -20.71 4.52
C ARG A 401 25.54 -20.71 3.50
N CYS A 402 26.79 -20.72 3.94
CA CYS A 402 27.92 -20.83 3.04
C CYS A 402 28.33 -22.29 2.99
N ASN A 403 28.78 -22.78 1.83
CA ASN A 403 29.25 -24.16 1.68
C ASN A 403 30.27 -24.50 2.78
N GLN A 404 30.48 -25.79 3.07
CA GLN A 404 31.11 -26.35 4.29
C GLN A 404 32.51 -25.83 4.70
N LEU A 405 33.10 -24.92 3.94
CA LEU A 405 34.37 -24.30 4.27
C LEU A 405 34.17 -23.13 5.26
N PRO A 406 34.96 -23.07 6.34
CA PRO A 406 34.99 -21.92 7.22
C PRO A 406 35.35 -20.63 6.46
N VAL A 407 34.78 -19.51 6.89
CA VAL A 407 34.95 -18.20 6.27
C VAL A 407 35.38 -17.14 7.30
N CYS A 408 36.09 -16.13 6.84
CA CYS A 408 36.64 -15.04 7.62
C CYS A 408 35.66 -13.88 7.74
N TYR A 409 35.36 -13.49 8.98
CA TYR A 409 34.44 -12.41 9.32
C TYR A 409 35.14 -11.27 10.05
N PRO A 410 34.91 -10.00 9.67
CA PRO A 410 35.53 -8.84 10.33
C PRO A 410 34.98 -8.62 11.76
N VAL A 411 35.90 -8.43 12.71
CA VAL A 411 35.65 -8.19 14.14
C VAL A 411 34.94 -6.88 14.52
N PRO A 412 35.07 -5.74 13.81
CA PRO A 412 34.44 -4.49 14.24
C PRO A 412 32.90 -4.46 14.21
N ILE A 413 32.24 -5.57 13.85
CA ILE A 413 30.78 -5.72 13.82
C ILE A 413 30.23 -6.32 15.14
N PHE A 414 31.09 -6.80 16.06
CA PHE A 414 30.62 -7.50 17.25
C PHE A 414 30.31 -6.57 18.42
N ASN A 415 29.07 -6.62 18.91
CA ASN A 415 28.75 -6.31 20.29
C ASN A 415 29.14 -7.55 21.12
N GLN A 416 30.20 -7.48 21.92
CA GLN A 416 30.77 -8.64 22.62
C GLN A 416 29.91 -9.10 23.81
N GLN A 417 28.64 -9.47 23.59
CA GLN A 417 27.89 -10.23 24.58
C GLN A 417 28.31 -11.70 24.49
N LEU A 418 29.07 -12.14 25.50
CA LEU A 418 29.45 -13.54 25.69
C LEU A 418 28.19 -14.38 25.95
N CYS A 419 27.98 -15.42 25.15
CA CYS A 419 26.96 -16.42 25.48
C CYS A 419 27.29 -17.09 26.82
N PRO A 420 26.28 -17.51 27.60
CA PRO A 420 26.53 -18.29 28.81
C PRO A 420 27.26 -19.59 28.47
N SER A 421 28.31 -19.90 29.24
CA SER A 421 29.12 -21.10 29.06
C SER A 421 28.30 -22.37 29.24
N ILE A 422 28.43 -23.31 28.29
CA ILE A 422 27.76 -24.62 28.33
C ILE A 422 28.37 -25.43 29.50
N PRO A 423 27.58 -25.90 30.49
CA PRO A 423 28.10 -26.75 31.55
C PRO A 423 28.56 -28.10 30.97
N LYS A 424 29.75 -28.55 31.38
CA LYS A 424 30.25 -29.90 31.05
C LYS A 424 29.26 -30.93 31.59
N ILE A 425 28.64 -31.70 30.71
CA ILE A 425 27.85 -32.87 31.11
C ILE A 425 28.85 -33.89 31.67
N VAL A 426 28.86 -34.05 32.99
CA VAL A 426 29.54 -35.17 33.64
C VAL A 426 28.63 -36.38 33.43
N GLU A 427 28.98 -37.23 32.47
CA GLU A 427 28.36 -38.55 32.34
C GLU A 427 28.67 -39.35 33.61
N LYS A 428 27.66 -39.54 34.45
CA LYS A 428 27.68 -40.59 35.48
C LYS A 428 27.33 -41.91 34.78
N PHE A 429 28.32 -42.80 34.70
CA PHE A 429 28.12 -44.22 34.47
C PHE A 429 27.47 -44.89 35.68
#